data_AF-A0A3D0QZL4-F1
#
_entry.id   AF-A0A3D0QZL4-F1
#
_cell.length_a   1.000
_cell.length_b   1.000
_cell.length_c   1.000
_cell.angle_alpha   90.00
_cell.angle_beta   90.00
_cell.angle_gamma   90.00
#
_symmetry.space_group_name_H-M   'P 1'
#
loop_
_entity.id
_entity.type
_entity.pdbx_description
1 polymer ?
#
loop_
_entity_poly.entity_id
_entity_poly.type
_entity_poly.pdbx_seq_one_letter_code
_entity_poly.pdbx_strand_id
1 'polypeptide(L)'
;MTGSMDETLQAVRTAFARLARENTGLTYIDQRIMRAFEQLMLGRPEITDGSTSAVNIAAEAGVSRASYYRSPVAAVIKGILSSPEARRPESDELRQEVARLKQSERELRREKGVEIRELRATVAAYANQIQILALRNAELESDARRLHAQLAGKQAGVVKQLKGARTAAGSSPVQP
;
A
#
# COMPACT_ATOMS: atom_id res chain seq x y z
N MET A 1 -3.35 -15.74 -27.51
CA MET A 1 -1.95 -15.39 -27.15
C MET A 1 -1.14 -16.55 -26.58
N THR A 2 -1.69 -17.75 -26.38
CA THR A 2 -0.94 -18.92 -25.85
C THR A 2 -0.10 -19.66 -26.90
N GLY A 3 -0.48 -19.61 -28.18
CA GLY A 3 0.19 -20.37 -29.26
C GLY A 3 1.66 -19.99 -29.48
N SER A 4 2.00 -18.70 -29.44
CA SER A 4 3.37 -18.24 -29.74
C SER A 4 4.39 -18.60 -28.65
N MET A 5 3.96 -18.67 -27.37
CA MET A 5 4.81 -19.13 -26.27
C MET A 5 5.06 -20.64 -26.37
N ASP A 6 4.02 -21.39 -26.72
CA ASP A 6 4.05 -22.85 -26.83
C ASP A 6 4.93 -23.29 -28.02
N GLU A 7 4.88 -22.58 -29.15
CA GLU A 7 5.78 -22.77 -30.29
C GLU A 7 7.25 -22.53 -29.92
N THR A 8 7.52 -21.46 -29.17
CA THR A 8 8.89 -21.14 -28.72
C THR A 8 9.41 -22.22 -27.77
N LEU A 9 8.58 -22.69 -26.84
CA LEU A 9 8.93 -23.77 -25.91
C LEU A 9 9.14 -25.11 -26.65
N GLN A 10 8.33 -25.39 -27.65
CA GLN A 10 8.48 -26.58 -28.49
C GLN A 10 9.80 -26.53 -29.28
N ALA A 11 10.20 -25.36 -29.78
CA ALA A 11 11.49 -25.15 -30.44
C ALA A 11 12.66 -25.37 -29.46
N VAL A 12 12.57 -24.85 -28.23
CA VAL A 12 13.57 -25.06 -27.16
C VAL A 12 13.72 -26.54 -26.85
N ARG A 13 12.60 -27.25 -26.60
CA ARG A 13 12.60 -28.69 -26.31
C ARG A 13 13.17 -29.52 -27.46
N THR A 14 12.86 -29.14 -28.70
CA THR A 14 13.39 -29.80 -29.89
C THR A 14 14.91 -29.60 -30.00
N ALA A 15 15.40 -28.38 -29.72
CA ALA A 15 16.83 -28.09 -29.70
C ALA A 15 17.57 -28.87 -28.61
N PHE A 16 17.01 -28.97 -27.40
CA PHE A 16 17.58 -29.76 -26.31
C PHE A 16 17.52 -31.27 -26.58
N ALA A 17 16.43 -31.79 -27.15
CA ALA A 17 16.32 -33.18 -27.56
C ALA A 17 17.33 -33.55 -28.66
N ARG A 18 17.61 -32.61 -29.57
CA ARG A 18 18.69 -32.76 -30.55
C ARG A 18 20.06 -32.81 -29.86
N LEU A 19 20.34 -31.88 -28.95
CA LEU A 19 21.60 -31.85 -28.20
C LEU A 19 21.83 -33.15 -27.41
N ALA A 20 20.78 -33.69 -26.79
CA ALA A 20 20.84 -34.94 -26.03
C ALA A 20 21.10 -36.17 -26.90
N ARG A 21 20.66 -36.17 -28.17
CA ARG A 21 20.98 -37.23 -29.13
C ARG A 21 22.41 -37.12 -29.65
N GLU A 22 22.88 -35.90 -29.88
CA GLU A 22 24.24 -35.64 -30.39
C GLU A 22 25.32 -35.79 -29.30
N ASN A 23 24.96 -35.62 -28.02
CA ASN A 23 25.86 -35.76 -26.88
C ASN A 23 25.32 -36.81 -25.90
N THR A 24 25.79 -38.05 -26.03
CA THR A 24 25.45 -39.16 -25.12
C THR A 24 26.01 -38.99 -23.70
N GLY A 25 26.79 -37.93 -23.43
CA GLY A 25 27.44 -37.64 -22.16
C GLY A 25 26.89 -36.44 -21.38
N LEU A 26 25.64 -36.01 -21.63
CA LEU A 26 25.04 -34.92 -20.84
C LEU A 26 25.03 -35.25 -19.34
N THR A 27 25.60 -34.36 -18.56
CA THR A 27 25.71 -34.49 -17.12
C THR A 27 24.41 -34.08 -16.42
N TYR A 28 24.29 -34.43 -15.14
CA TYR A 28 23.21 -33.94 -14.28
C TYR A 28 23.15 -32.41 -14.21
N ILE A 29 24.29 -31.72 -14.30
CA ILE A 29 24.37 -30.26 -14.36
C ILE A 29 23.67 -29.73 -15.61
N ASP A 30 23.88 -30.38 -16.76
CA ASP A 30 23.29 -29.98 -18.02
C ASP A 30 21.76 -30.09 -17.99
N GLN A 31 21.24 -31.17 -17.40
CA GLN A 31 19.80 -31.37 -17.22
C GLN A 31 19.17 -30.31 -16.30
N ARG A 32 19.85 -29.90 -15.23
CA ARG A 32 19.40 -28.80 -14.36
C ARG A 32 19.35 -27.47 -15.11
N ILE A 33 20.36 -27.19 -15.93
CA ILE A 33 20.41 -25.97 -16.75
C ILE A 33 19.25 -25.94 -17.77
N MET A 34 18.98 -27.07 -18.45
CA MET A 34 17.85 -27.18 -19.37
C MET A 34 16.51 -26.90 -18.67
N ARG A 35 16.28 -27.54 -17.52
CA ARG A 35 15.04 -27.37 -16.75
C ARG A 35 14.85 -25.93 -16.26
N ALA A 36 15.91 -25.31 -15.72
CA ALA A 36 15.87 -23.93 -15.27
C ALA A 36 15.56 -22.95 -16.42
N PHE A 37 16.17 -23.18 -17.58
CA PHE A 37 15.88 -22.38 -18.76
C PHE A 37 14.42 -22.53 -19.23
N GLU A 38 13.87 -23.75 -19.23
CA GLU A 38 12.46 -23.98 -19.54
C GLU A 38 11.51 -23.31 -18.54
N GLN A 39 11.82 -23.35 -17.23
CA GLN A 39 11.02 -22.67 -16.21
C GLN A 39 11.00 -21.15 -16.40
N LEU A 40 12.15 -20.56 -16.71
CA LEU A 40 12.25 -19.12 -17.03
C LEU A 40 11.47 -18.78 -18.30
N MET A 41 11.58 -19.59 -19.35
CA MET A 41 10.81 -19.43 -20.59
C MET A 41 9.30 -19.64 -20.39
N LEU A 42 8.86 -20.31 -19.32
CA LEU A 42 7.46 -20.43 -18.95
C LEU A 42 6.96 -19.30 -18.04
N GLY A 43 7.83 -18.34 -17.69
CA GLY A 43 7.51 -17.29 -16.73
C GLY A 43 7.28 -17.81 -15.31
N ARG A 44 7.91 -18.95 -14.96
CA ARG A 44 7.81 -19.57 -13.63
C ARG A 44 9.17 -19.58 -12.92
N PRO A 45 9.81 -18.42 -12.69
CA PRO A 45 11.01 -18.36 -11.86
C PRO A 45 10.66 -18.74 -10.42
N GLU A 46 11.55 -19.48 -9.75
CA GLU A 46 11.38 -19.82 -8.33
C GLU A 46 12.20 -18.89 -7.43
N ILE A 47 13.34 -18.37 -7.94
CA ILE A 47 14.34 -17.68 -7.11
C ILE A 47 14.70 -16.29 -7.67
N THR A 48 14.53 -16.06 -8.98
CA THR A 48 15.02 -14.88 -9.70
C THR A 48 13.90 -13.98 -10.23
N ASP A 49 14.28 -12.86 -10.88
CA ASP A 49 13.35 -11.90 -11.49
C ASP A 49 12.69 -12.38 -12.80
N GLY A 50 12.94 -13.63 -13.21
CA GLY A 50 12.35 -14.23 -14.41
C GLY A 50 13.06 -13.88 -15.72
N SER A 51 14.12 -13.06 -15.70
CA SER A 51 14.86 -12.78 -16.94
C SER A 51 15.77 -13.96 -17.33
N THR A 52 15.86 -14.26 -18.64
CA THR A 52 16.64 -15.37 -19.20
C THR A 52 18.14 -15.07 -19.32
N SER A 53 18.70 -14.38 -18.32
CA SER A 53 20.13 -14.10 -18.26
C SER A 53 20.93 -15.33 -17.82
N ALA A 54 22.20 -15.44 -18.24
CA ALA A 54 23.10 -16.51 -17.80
C ALA A 54 23.24 -16.57 -16.26
N VAL A 55 23.10 -15.42 -15.59
CA VAL A 55 23.12 -15.30 -14.13
C VAL A 55 21.94 -16.03 -13.52
N ASN A 56 20.74 -15.73 -14.03
CA ASN A 56 19.51 -16.26 -13.49
C ASN A 56 19.35 -17.74 -13.83
N ILE A 57 19.73 -18.15 -15.04
CA ILE A 57 19.72 -19.56 -15.43
C ILE A 57 20.63 -20.37 -14.49
N ALA A 58 21.83 -19.87 -14.17
CA ALA A 58 22.73 -20.55 -13.22
C ALA A 58 22.16 -20.58 -11.79
N ALA A 59 21.53 -19.48 -11.35
CA ALA A 59 20.90 -19.41 -10.03
C ALA A 59 19.70 -20.36 -9.89
N GLU A 60 18.77 -20.35 -10.85
CA GLU A 60 17.62 -21.26 -10.90
C GLU A 60 18.05 -22.72 -11.06
N ALA A 61 19.09 -22.97 -11.86
CA ALA A 61 19.69 -24.31 -11.98
C ALA A 61 20.50 -24.72 -10.73
N GLY A 62 20.70 -23.83 -9.75
CA GLY A 62 21.50 -24.05 -8.55
C GLY A 62 22.92 -24.54 -8.85
N VAL A 63 23.56 -23.90 -9.83
CA VAL A 63 24.96 -24.18 -10.25
C VAL A 63 25.76 -22.88 -10.31
N SER A 64 27.08 -23.00 -10.25
CA SER A 64 27.95 -21.83 -10.44
C SER A 64 27.87 -21.31 -11.88
N ARG A 65 28.10 -20.01 -12.09
CA ARG A 65 28.23 -19.43 -13.44
C ARG A 65 29.32 -20.12 -14.27
N ALA A 66 30.43 -20.51 -13.63
CA ALA A 66 31.51 -21.23 -14.31
C ALA A 66 31.05 -22.61 -14.82
N SER A 67 30.25 -23.33 -14.02
CA SER A 67 29.64 -24.60 -14.42
C SER A 67 28.67 -24.41 -15.58
N TYR A 68 27.87 -23.34 -15.56
CA TYR A 68 26.99 -22.99 -16.68
C TYR A 68 27.78 -22.78 -17.98
N TYR A 69 28.82 -21.93 -17.98
CA TYR A 69 29.57 -21.64 -19.22
C TYR A 69 30.36 -22.83 -19.78
N ARG A 70 30.67 -23.83 -18.94
CA ARG A 70 31.33 -25.08 -19.38
C ARG A 70 30.35 -26.09 -19.98
N SER A 71 29.04 -25.91 -19.74
CA SER A 71 28.00 -26.80 -20.25
C SER A 71 27.83 -26.65 -21.76
N PRO A 72 27.71 -27.74 -22.54
CA PRO A 72 27.33 -27.68 -23.94
C PRO A 72 25.93 -27.03 -24.15
N VAL A 73 25.08 -27.04 -23.12
CA VAL A 73 23.74 -26.42 -23.15
C VAL A 73 23.82 -24.91 -23.26
N ALA A 74 24.86 -24.27 -22.69
CA ALA A 74 25.01 -22.81 -22.73
C ALA A 74 25.18 -22.28 -24.16
N ALA A 75 25.84 -23.03 -25.04
CA ALA A 75 25.97 -22.66 -26.45
C ALA A 75 24.62 -22.72 -27.18
N VAL A 76 23.80 -23.74 -26.90
CA VAL A 76 22.46 -23.89 -27.46
C VAL A 76 21.53 -22.78 -26.96
N ILE A 77 21.53 -22.49 -25.66
CA ILE A 77 20.75 -21.39 -25.07
C ILE A 77 21.14 -20.06 -25.70
N LYS A 78 22.45 -19.80 -25.86
CA LYS A 78 22.93 -18.59 -26.52
C LYS A 78 22.41 -18.49 -27.95
N GLY A 79 22.39 -19.60 -28.70
CA GLY A 79 21.82 -19.66 -30.05
C GLY A 79 20.32 -19.29 -30.06
N ILE A 80 19.53 -19.92 -29.19
CA ILE A 80 18.09 -19.67 -29.05
C ILE A 80 17.80 -18.20 -28.71
N LEU A 81 18.52 -17.62 -27.74
CA LEU A 81 18.32 -16.23 -27.31
C LEU A 81 18.84 -15.21 -28.34
N SER A 82 19.75 -15.61 -29.22
CA SER A 82 20.29 -14.75 -30.28
C SER A 82 19.45 -14.79 -31.56
N SER A 83 18.52 -15.74 -31.69
CA SER A 83 17.62 -15.83 -32.84
C SER A 83 16.73 -14.59 -32.93
N PRO A 84 16.53 -14.00 -34.13
CA PRO A 84 15.69 -12.81 -34.32
C PRO A 84 14.25 -12.98 -33.81
N GLU A 85 13.72 -14.21 -33.84
CA GLU A 85 12.40 -14.57 -33.30
C GLU A 85 12.29 -14.41 -31.77
N ALA A 86 13.42 -14.49 -31.03
CA ALA A 86 13.48 -14.27 -29.59
C ALA A 86 13.63 -12.77 -29.23
N ARG A 87 14.08 -11.93 -30.16
CA ARG A 87 14.01 -10.46 -30.06
C ARG A 87 12.62 -9.98 -30.45
N ARG A 88 11.59 -10.31 -29.66
CA ARG A 88 10.24 -9.84 -29.95
C ARG A 88 10.12 -8.32 -29.77
N PRO A 89 9.49 -7.59 -30.70
CA PRO A 89 9.08 -6.19 -30.52
C PRO A 89 8.11 -5.99 -29.34
N GLU A 90 7.40 -7.06 -28.94
CA GLU A 90 6.56 -7.09 -27.73
C GLU A 90 7.33 -6.70 -26.46
N SER A 91 8.65 -6.95 -26.38
CA SER A 91 9.45 -6.59 -25.19
C SER A 91 9.65 -5.07 -25.03
N ASP A 92 9.71 -4.32 -26.14
CA ASP A 92 9.85 -2.87 -26.10
C ASP A 92 8.48 -2.20 -25.87
N GLU A 93 7.40 -2.75 -26.44
CA GLU A 93 6.03 -2.33 -26.14
C GLU A 93 5.68 -2.54 -24.65
N LEU A 94 6.02 -3.71 -24.09
CA LEU A 94 5.84 -3.99 -22.67
C LEU A 94 6.69 -3.06 -21.78
N ARG A 95 7.91 -2.72 -22.20
CA ARG A 95 8.75 -1.74 -21.48
C ARG A 95 8.14 -0.35 -21.52
N GLN A 96 7.58 0.07 -22.66
CA GLN A 96 6.88 1.34 -22.80
C GLN A 96 5.63 1.36 -21.93
N GLU A 97 4.86 0.28 -21.89
CA GLU A 97 3.67 0.19 -21.04
C GLU A 97 4.03 0.18 -19.55
N VAL A 98 5.09 -0.53 -19.14
CA VAL A 98 5.60 -0.46 -17.76
C VAL A 98 6.05 0.96 -17.41
N ALA A 99 6.71 1.66 -18.32
CA ALA A 99 7.11 3.05 -18.11
C ALA A 99 5.89 3.97 -17.96
N ARG A 100 4.87 3.79 -18.79
CA ARG A 100 3.61 4.51 -18.74
C ARG A 100 2.85 4.26 -17.43
N LEU A 101 2.76 3.01 -17.01
CA LEU A 101 2.12 2.62 -15.74
C LEU A 101 2.85 3.21 -14.54
N LYS A 102 4.19 3.20 -14.53
CA LYS A 102 4.98 3.85 -13.46
C LYS A 102 4.77 5.36 -13.42
N GLN A 103 4.61 6.00 -14.57
CA GLN A 103 4.32 7.43 -14.64
C GLN A 103 2.92 7.73 -14.07
N SER A 104 1.90 6.97 -14.50
CA SER A 104 0.54 7.10 -13.97
C SER A 104 0.47 6.85 -12.45
N GLU A 105 1.20 5.85 -11.95
CA GLU A 105 1.29 5.59 -10.50
C GLU A 105 1.89 6.79 -9.75
N ARG A 106 2.94 7.42 -10.29
CA ARG A 106 3.55 8.60 -9.68
C ARG A 106 2.60 9.78 -9.64
N GLU A 107 1.83 9.99 -10.70
CA GLU A 107 0.82 11.03 -10.78
C GLU A 107 -0.29 10.80 -9.74
N LEU A 108 -0.83 9.58 -9.68
CA LEU A 108 -1.86 9.21 -8.71
C LEU A 108 -1.36 9.35 -7.26
N ARG A 109 -0.12 8.95 -6.98
CA ARG A 109 0.49 9.15 -5.65
C ARG A 109 0.63 10.63 -5.28
N ARG A 110 0.93 11.50 -6.26
CA ARG A 110 1.01 12.94 -6.04
C ARG A 110 -0.36 13.53 -5.73
N GLU A 111 -1.37 13.20 -6.53
CA GLU A 111 -2.75 13.64 -6.33
C GLU A 111 -3.28 13.20 -4.96
N LYS A 112 -3.13 11.91 -4.63
CA LYS A 112 -3.49 11.39 -3.30
C LYS A 112 -2.72 12.04 -2.17
N GLY A 113 -1.45 12.39 -2.40
CA GLY A 113 -0.65 13.15 -1.45
C GLY A 113 -1.19 14.56 -1.18
N VAL A 114 -1.74 15.22 -2.20
CA VAL A 114 -2.41 16.53 -2.05
C VAL A 114 -3.72 16.36 -1.27
N GLU A 115 -4.57 15.43 -1.69
CA GLU A 115 -5.87 15.15 -1.04
C GLU A 115 -5.70 14.83 0.45
N ILE A 116 -4.73 13.98 0.81
CA ILE A 116 -4.43 13.65 2.22
C ILE A 116 -4.01 14.89 3.01
N ARG A 117 -3.23 15.80 2.42
CA ARG A 117 -2.80 17.04 3.10
C ARG A 117 -3.98 17.97 3.33
N GLU A 118 -4.85 18.13 2.34
CA GLU A 118 -6.07 18.94 2.45
C GLU A 118 -7.01 18.39 3.52
N LEU A 119 -7.26 17.07 3.51
CA LEU A 119 -8.08 16.42 4.53
C LEU A 119 -7.51 16.60 5.94
N ARG A 120 -6.19 16.46 6.10
CA ARG A 120 -5.52 16.71 7.40
C ARG A 120 -5.66 18.16 7.85
N ALA A 121 -5.55 19.12 6.94
CA ALA A 121 -5.74 20.53 7.26
C ALA A 121 -7.19 20.82 7.69
N THR A 122 -8.18 20.25 7.00
CA THR A 122 -9.60 20.38 7.37
C THR A 122 -9.89 19.75 8.73
N VAL A 123 -9.36 18.56 9.02
CA VAL A 123 -9.52 17.92 10.33
C VAL A 123 -8.92 18.78 11.44
N ALA A 124 -7.73 19.36 11.22
CA ALA A 124 -7.12 20.27 12.18
C ALA A 124 -7.96 21.54 12.41
N ALA A 125 -8.52 22.11 11.33
CA ALA A 125 -9.40 23.27 11.43
C ALA A 125 -10.67 22.95 12.23
N TYR A 126 -11.32 21.82 11.98
CA TYR A 126 -12.49 21.39 12.75
C TYR A 126 -12.16 21.06 14.20
N ALA A 127 -11.02 20.43 14.48
CA ALA A 127 -10.59 20.21 15.86
C ALA A 127 -10.43 21.53 16.64
N ASN A 128 -9.81 22.55 16.01
CA ASN A 128 -9.68 23.87 16.60
C ASN A 128 -11.04 24.54 16.84
N GLN A 129 -11.96 24.44 15.86
CA GLN A 129 -13.32 24.98 16.01
C GLN A 129 -14.08 24.31 17.16
N ILE A 130 -13.98 22.98 17.28
CA ILE A 130 -14.59 22.22 18.38
C ILE A 130 -14.03 22.67 19.72
N GLN A 131 -12.72 22.88 19.83
CA GLN A 131 -12.09 23.36 21.06
C GLN A 131 -12.58 24.75 21.46
N ILE A 132 -12.66 25.68 20.50
CA ILE A 132 -13.19 27.03 20.74
C ILE A 132 -14.65 26.98 21.22
N LEU A 133 -15.48 26.19 20.54
CA LEU A 133 -16.89 26.02 20.92
C LEU A 133 -17.05 25.37 22.30
N ALA A 134 -16.22 24.38 22.62
CA ALA A 134 -16.23 23.74 23.94
C ALA A 134 -15.88 24.73 25.06
N LEU A 135 -14.87 25.59 24.85
CA LEU A 135 -14.52 26.63 25.81
C LEU A 135 -15.66 27.63 25.98
N ARG A 136 -16.27 28.08 24.87
CA ARG A 136 -17.36 29.04 24.91
C ARG A 136 -18.61 28.48 25.61
N ASN A 137 -18.92 27.21 25.38
CA ASN A 137 -20.01 26.54 26.09
C ASN A 137 -19.74 26.46 27.59
N ALA A 138 -18.52 26.12 28.01
CA ALA A 138 -18.16 26.08 29.43
C ALA A 138 -18.29 27.45 30.11
N GLU A 139 -17.92 28.54 29.43
CA GLU A 139 -18.14 29.91 29.90
C GLU A 139 -19.63 30.21 30.09
N LEU A 140 -20.44 29.92 29.06
CA LEU A 140 -21.90 30.15 29.10
C LEU A 140 -22.59 29.34 30.21
N GLU A 141 -22.18 28.09 30.42
CA GLU A 141 -22.69 27.25 31.52
C GLU A 141 -22.31 27.79 32.90
N SER A 142 -21.11 28.36 33.04
CA SER A 142 -20.69 29.03 34.28
C SER A 142 -21.55 30.28 34.53
N ASP A 143 -21.74 31.11 33.51
CA ASP A 143 -22.56 32.31 33.61
C ASP A 143 -24.03 32.00 33.92
N ALA A 144 -24.60 30.99 33.26
CA ALA A 144 -25.95 30.52 33.54
C ALA A 144 -26.09 30.07 35.01
N ARG A 145 -25.14 29.26 35.51
CA ARG A 145 -25.12 28.83 36.92
C ARG A 145 -25.04 30.03 37.87
N ARG A 146 -24.20 31.01 37.58
CA ARG A 146 -24.06 32.24 38.39
C ARG A 146 -25.36 33.04 38.41
N LEU A 147 -26.00 33.24 37.26
CA LEU A 147 -27.28 33.96 37.17
C LEU A 147 -28.40 33.23 37.92
N HIS A 148 -28.48 31.91 37.79
CA HIS A 148 -29.44 31.10 38.54
C HIS A 148 -29.23 31.21 40.05
N ALA A 149 -27.97 31.17 40.53
CA ALA A 149 -27.66 31.35 41.95
C ALA A 149 -28.04 32.74 42.47
N GLN A 150 -27.78 33.81 41.69
CA GLN A 150 -28.16 35.17 42.05
C GLN A 150 -29.68 35.35 42.13
N LEU A 151 -30.44 34.77 41.19
CA LEU A 151 -31.91 34.81 41.21
C LEU A 151 -32.47 34.06 42.41
N ALA A 152 -31.96 32.86 42.71
CA ALA A 152 -32.36 32.10 43.88
C ALA A 152 -32.06 32.85 45.20
N GLY A 153 -30.89 33.49 45.30
CA GLY A 153 -30.51 34.31 46.46
C GLY A 153 -31.41 35.53 46.65
N LYS A 154 -31.75 36.25 45.56
CA LYS A 154 -32.70 37.37 45.60
C LYS A 154 -34.10 36.91 46.03
N GLN A 155 -34.59 35.80 45.49
CA GLN A 155 -35.89 35.24 45.86
C GLN A 155 -35.92 34.82 47.34
N ALA A 156 -34.88 34.15 47.84
CA ALA A 156 -34.77 33.77 49.25
C ALA A 156 -34.72 35.00 50.17
N GLY A 157 -34.01 36.06 49.78
CA GLY A 157 -33.98 37.34 50.49
C GLY A 157 -35.36 38.01 50.57
N VAL A 158 -36.09 38.07 49.46
CA VAL A 158 -37.46 38.62 49.40
C VAL A 158 -38.41 37.80 50.28
N VAL A 159 -38.35 36.47 50.23
CA VAL A 159 -39.18 35.60 51.09
C VAL A 159 -38.86 35.82 52.57
N LYS A 160 -37.56 35.97 52.92
CA LYS A 160 -37.14 36.23 54.31
C LYS A 160 -37.62 37.60 54.81
N GLN A 161 -37.58 38.65 53.97
CA GLN A 161 -38.14 39.97 54.30
C GLN A 161 -39.66 39.92 54.50
N LEU A 162 -40.39 39.24 53.61
CA LEU A 162 -41.84 39.08 53.73
C LEU A 162 -42.25 38.29 54.98
N LYS A 163 -41.46 37.29 55.39
CA LYS A 163 -41.71 36.51 56.61
C LYS A 163 -41.40 37.35 57.87
N GLY A 164 -40.31 38.11 57.86
CA GLY A 164 -39.95 39.03 58.94
C GLY A 164 -40.95 40.17 59.15
N ALA A 165 -41.50 40.72 58.06
CA ALA A 165 -42.55 41.75 58.12
C ALA A 165 -43.86 41.19 58.70
N ARG A 166 -44.23 39.94 58.37
CA ARG A 166 -45.40 39.27 58.97
C ARG A 166 -45.22 38.98 60.46
N THR A 167 -44.02 38.58 60.89
CA THR A 167 -43.75 38.36 62.32
C THR A 167 -43.75 39.66 63.11
N ALA A 168 -43.30 40.78 62.52
CA ALA A 168 -43.36 42.10 63.15
C ALA A 168 -44.78 42.69 63.20
N ALA A 169 -45.62 42.41 62.19
CA ALA A 169 -47.03 42.84 62.19
C ALA A 169 -47.93 41.98 63.10
N GLY A 170 -47.52 40.74 63.41
CA GLY A 170 -48.24 39.85 64.33
C GLY A 170 -47.92 40.07 65.82
N SER A 171 -46.95 40.93 66.15
CA SER A 171 -46.55 41.26 67.53
C SER A 171 -46.94 42.69 67.91
N SER A 172 -48.19 43.09 67.73
CA SER A 172 -48.74 44.22 68.47
C SER A 172 -49.15 43.73 69.86
N PRO A 173 -48.59 44.26 70.96
CA PRO A 173 -49.03 43.87 72.29
C PRO A 173 -50.43 44.46 72.52
N VAL A 174 -51.41 43.58 72.72
CA VAL A 174 -52.69 43.95 73.35
C VAL A 174 -52.34 44.31 74.78
N GLN A 175 -52.34 45.60 75.10
CA GLN A 175 -52.29 46.08 76.48
C GLN A 175 -53.72 46.17 77.03
N PRO A 176 -53.98 45.64 78.25
CA PRO A 176 -55.27 45.76 78.94
C PRO A 176 -55.54 47.19 79.43
#